data_AF-A0A7S4EN82-F1
#
_entry.id   AF-A0A7S4EN82-F1
#
_cell.length_a   1.000
_cell.length_b   1.000
_cell.length_c   1.000
_cell.angle_alpha   90.00
_cell.angle_beta   90.00
_cell.angle_gamma   90.00
#
_symmetry.space_group_name_H-M   'P 1'
#
loop_
_entity.id
_entity.type
_entity.pdbx_description
1 polymer ?
#
loop_
_entity_poly.entity_id
_entity_poly.type
_entity_poly.pdbx_seq_one_letter_code
_entity_poly.pdbx_strand_id
1 'polypeptide(L)'
;DLFDDDDDDDDDEEDDDDDNDGVQESANSQETDKSANENNDNNKNDAKKDLVEYLEFLQSLKCDSDDGRVNVGERRPWGLDCSDKERDRILENVQALLDMDIDTDDDSNTNNNSNNLVAGGNANNNRIWSAKDLTQHILGTWDLKYTNSRTMIINKSLSGLGRSTSDLAFNLGLQMILSGTYYAGRAEFLESFGTTGSDDNDSDDTDSDNAGTSSAVTMIQATVTGEWILETGTRVDYKTGRPSVSLRVEVETIAYGSANTKSSSGADQWDSLSPIKLVDVLYLDRDLMVLRGYANKEALFVYTRQ
;
A
#
# COMPACT_ATOMS: atom_id res chain seq x y z
N ASP A 1 -51.08 -14.73 11.72
CA ASP A 1 -51.15 -15.83 12.71
C ASP A 1 -50.17 -16.91 12.37
N LEU A 2 -49.43 -17.32 13.40
CA LEU A 2 -48.26 -18.21 13.41
C LEU A 2 -47.03 -17.49 12.83
N PHE A 3 -46.11 -16.95 13.64
CA PHE A 3 -45.45 -17.59 14.78
C PHE A 3 -45.17 -16.63 15.93
N ASP A 4 -45.21 -17.24 17.11
CA ASP A 4 -45.28 -16.68 18.44
C ASP A 4 -43.97 -16.08 18.94
N ASP A 5 -44.14 -15.16 19.87
CA ASP A 5 -43.16 -14.55 20.76
C ASP A 5 -42.46 -15.62 21.63
N ASP A 6 -41.13 -15.59 21.70
CA ASP A 6 -40.36 -16.18 22.79
C ASP A 6 -39.52 -15.05 23.41
N ASP A 7 -40.11 -14.43 24.44
CA ASP A 7 -39.42 -13.77 25.54
C ASP A 7 -38.71 -14.85 26.37
N ASP A 8 -37.43 -14.65 26.70
CA ASP A 8 -36.77 -15.27 27.85
C ASP A 8 -35.62 -14.33 28.29
N ASP A 9 -35.99 -13.41 29.18
CA ASP A 9 -35.45 -13.16 30.52
C ASP A 9 -34.01 -13.60 30.89
N ASP A 10 -33.41 -12.68 31.67
CA ASP A 10 -32.51 -12.87 32.81
C ASP A 10 -31.09 -13.45 32.60
N ASP A 11 -30.07 -12.63 32.91
CA ASP A 11 -29.33 -12.84 34.16
C ASP A 11 -28.29 -11.71 34.38
N ASP A 12 -28.53 -10.97 35.47
CA ASP A 12 -27.58 -10.10 36.16
C ASP A 12 -26.43 -10.94 36.73
N GLU A 13 -25.18 -10.53 36.51
CA GLU A 13 -24.11 -10.73 37.50
C GLU A 13 -23.30 -9.42 37.63
N GLU A 14 -23.57 -8.74 38.75
CA GLU A 14 -22.63 -7.87 39.46
C GLU A 14 -21.48 -8.71 40.06
N ASP A 15 -20.53 -8.03 40.71
CA ASP A 15 -19.34 -8.51 41.43
C ASP A 15 -18.03 -8.35 40.61
N ASP A 16 -16.94 -7.81 41.15
CA ASP A 16 -16.69 -7.15 42.41
C ASP A 16 -15.34 -6.44 42.28
N ASP A 17 -15.17 -5.41 43.11
CA ASP A 17 -13.93 -4.72 43.40
C ASP A 17 -12.80 -5.69 43.78
N ASP A 18 -11.58 -5.44 43.29
CA ASP A 18 -10.40 -5.78 44.08
C ASP A 18 -9.30 -4.73 43.89
N ASP A 19 -9.20 -3.93 44.94
CA ASP A 19 -8.06 -3.11 45.31
C ASP A 19 -6.76 -3.93 45.25
N ASN A 20 -5.73 -3.41 44.58
CA ASN A 20 -4.38 -3.68 45.06
C ASN A 20 -3.48 -2.45 45.00
N ASP A 21 -3.20 -2.01 46.22
CA ASP A 21 -2.51 -0.82 46.64
C ASP A 21 -1.01 -1.13 46.81
N GLY A 22 -0.16 -0.18 46.41
CA GLY A 22 1.21 -0.04 46.90
C GLY A 22 2.29 -0.96 46.30
N VAL A 23 3.33 -0.35 45.73
CA VAL A 23 4.59 -0.08 46.46
C VAL A 23 5.42 0.91 45.65
N GLN A 24 5.74 2.03 46.31
CA GLN A 24 6.76 2.99 45.90
C GLN A 24 8.15 2.35 46.01
N GLU A 25 9.00 2.53 44.99
CA GLU A 25 10.45 2.53 45.22
C GLU A 25 11.10 3.72 44.52
N SER A 26 11.44 4.70 45.35
CA SER A 26 12.15 5.92 45.02
C SER A 26 13.64 5.60 44.88
N ALA A 27 14.18 5.61 43.66
CA ALA A 27 15.62 5.61 43.43
C ALA A 27 16.04 6.92 42.75
N ASN A 28 16.52 7.81 43.61
CA ASN A 28 17.23 9.03 43.31
C ASN A 28 18.56 8.72 42.61
N SER A 29 18.84 9.32 41.45
CA SER A 29 20.20 9.48 40.92
C SER A 29 20.27 10.71 40.03
N GLN A 30 20.91 11.74 40.56
CA GLN A 30 21.33 12.95 39.86
C GLN A 30 22.54 12.69 38.97
N GLU A 31 22.55 13.42 37.85
CA GLU A 31 23.68 14.02 37.13
C GLU A 31 24.76 13.14 36.49
N THR A 32 24.79 13.19 35.16
CA THR A 32 25.91 13.37 34.20
C THR A 32 25.35 12.92 32.84
N ASP A 33 25.47 13.57 31.68
CA ASP A 33 26.28 14.67 31.21
C ASP A 33 25.58 15.36 30.02
N LYS A 34 25.77 16.67 29.95
CA LYS A 34 25.55 17.49 28.74
C LYS A 34 26.47 16.99 27.62
N SER A 35 25.93 16.44 26.55
CA SER A 35 26.34 16.69 25.15
C SER A 35 25.80 15.61 24.21
N ALA A 36 24.53 15.73 23.81
CA ALA A 36 24.00 14.98 22.68
C ALA A 36 22.73 15.66 22.16
N ASN A 37 22.85 16.89 21.63
CA ASN A 37 21.68 17.54 21.04
C ASN A 37 22.01 18.47 19.87
N GLU A 38 22.86 18.02 18.95
CA GLU A 38 23.13 18.74 17.69
C GLU A 38 23.04 17.85 16.42
N ASN A 39 22.60 16.59 16.51
CA ASN A 39 22.60 15.67 15.36
C ASN A 39 21.23 15.17 14.86
N ASN A 40 20.10 15.58 15.46
CA ASN A 40 18.81 14.93 15.17
C ASN A 40 18.02 15.49 13.98
N ASP A 41 18.35 16.69 13.49
CA ASP A 41 17.60 17.31 12.38
C ASP A 41 18.03 16.83 10.98
N ASN A 42 19.19 16.16 10.85
CA ASN A 42 19.64 15.58 9.57
C ASN A 42 19.00 14.21 9.26
N ASN A 43 18.28 13.59 10.19
CA ASN A 43 17.81 12.21 10.08
C ASN A 43 16.43 12.07 9.37
N LYS A 44 15.72 13.19 9.15
CA LYS A 44 14.30 13.16 8.75
C LYS A 44 14.05 13.01 7.24
N ASN A 45 14.86 13.66 6.42
CA ASN A 45 14.89 13.39 4.98
C ASN A 45 15.45 11.99 4.67
N ASP A 46 16.11 11.36 5.65
CA ASP A 46 16.71 10.05 5.47
C ASP A 46 15.64 8.96 5.40
N ALA A 47 14.68 8.87 6.33
CA ALA A 47 13.73 7.75 6.34
C ALA A 47 12.88 7.61 5.04
N LYS A 48 12.40 8.73 4.48
CA LYS A 48 11.70 8.72 3.19
C LYS A 48 12.63 8.27 2.06
N LYS A 49 13.82 8.86 2.00
CA LYS A 49 14.82 8.57 0.99
C LYS A 49 15.26 7.11 1.09
N ASP A 50 15.55 6.63 2.28
CA ASP A 50 15.89 5.25 2.62
C ASP A 50 14.78 4.28 2.21
N LEU A 51 13.50 4.63 2.45
CA LEU A 51 12.37 3.83 1.99
C LEU A 51 12.37 3.72 0.46
N VAL A 52 12.46 4.84 -0.25
CA VAL A 52 12.42 4.87 -1.72
C VAL A 52 13.64 4.16 -2.31
N GLU A 53 14.85 4.48 -1.85
CA GLU A 53 16.09 3.85 -2.30
C GLU A 53 16.08 2.34 -2.01
N TYR A 54 15.55 1.92 -0.87
CA TYR A 54 15.42 0.51 -0.55
C TYR A 54 14.41 -0.20 -1.46
N LEU A 55 13.25 0.41 -1.74
CA LEU A 55 12.26 -0.14 -2.66
C LEU A 55 12.80 -0.23 -4.10
N GLU A 56 13.54 0.78 -4.56
CA GLU A 56 14.23 0.76 -5.85
C GLU A 56 15.31 -0.31 -5.90
N PHE A 57 16.10 -0.45 -4.83
CA PHE A 57 17.07 -1.53 -4.69
C PHE A 57 16.38 -2.90 -4.83
N LEU A 58 15.28 -3.13 -4.10
CA LEU A 58 14.52 -4.38 -4.18
C LEU A 58 14.00 -4.68 -5.59
N GLN A 59 13.62 -3.65 -6.35
CA GLN A 59 13.16 -3.76 -7.74
C GLN A 59 14.31 -3.96 -8.74
N SER A 60 15.50 -3.43 -8.43
CA SER A 60 16.68 -3.53 -9.29
C SER A 60 17.36 -4.89 -9.21
N LEU A 61 17.12 -5.65 -8.14
CA LEU A 61 17.69 -6.98 -7.94
C LEU A 61 17.24 -7.90 -9.07
N LYS A 62 18.14 -8.14 -10.01
CA LYS A 62 17.94 -9.10 -11.09
C LYS A 62 17.84 -10.49 -10.49
N CYS A 63 16.91 -11.28 -11.03
CA CYS A 63 16.85 -12.70 -10.75
C CYS A 63 17.95 -13.39 -11.56
N ASP A 64 19.15 -13.48 -10.99
CA ASP A 64 20.25 -14.26 -11.58
C ASP A 64 19.94 -15.76 -11.36
N SER A 65 19.14 -16.36 -12.26
CA SER A 65 19.08 -17.82 -12.37
C SER A 65 19.97 -18.25 -13.54
N ASP A 66 21.22 -18.62 -13.24
CA ASP A 66 22.21 -19.07 -14.24
C ASP A 66 21.83 -20.39 -14.93
N ASP A 67 20.82 -21.13 -14.44
CA ASP A 67 20.55 -22.50 -14.87
C ASP A 67 19.55 -22.65 -16.03
N GLY A 68 18.99 -21.57 -16.59
CA GLY A 68 18.04 -21.61 -17.71
C GLY A 68 16.74 -22.39 -17.44
N ARG A 69 16.61 -22.99 -16.26
CA ARG A 69 15.39 -23.50 -15.67
C ARG A 69 14.85 -22.38 -14.80
N VAL A 70 13.63 -21.98 -15.10
CA VAL A 70 12.86 -21.00 -14.32
C VAL A 70 12.73 -21.55 -12.91
N ASN A 71 13.70 -21.27 -12.04
CA ASN A 71 13.50 -21.38 -10.61
C ASN A 71 12.59 -20.21 -10.30
N VAL A 72 11.31 -20.56 -10.18
CA VAL A 72 10.18 -19.80 -9.63
C VAL A 72 10.57 -19.26 -8.24
N GLY A 73 11.42 -18.24 -8.27
CA GLY A 73 11.97 -17.44 -7.18
C GLY A 73 12.49 -16.14 -7.81
N GLU A 74 11.78 -15.58 -8.79
CA GLU A 74 10.48 -14.91 -8.57
C GLU A 74 10.62 -13.90 -7.44
N ARG A 75 11.34 -12.80 -7.66
CA ARG A 75 10.94 -11.55 -7.00
C ARG A 75 9.82 -10.97 -7.82
N ARG A 76 8.58 -11.26 -7.45
CA ARG A 76 7.43 -10.58 -8.04
C ARG A 76 7.48 -9.10 -7.71
N PRO A 77 7.00 -8.26 -8.62
CA PRO A 77 6.96 -6.82 -8.39
C PRO A 77 6.15 -6.50 -7.13
N TRP A 78 6.47 -5.35 -6.53
CA TRP A 78 5.83 -4.79 -5.34
C TRP A 78 6.00 -5.59 -4.05
N GLY A 79 7.08 -6.38 -3.95
CA GLY A 79 7.42 -7.08 -2.72
C GLY A 79 6.45 -8.20 -2.35
N LEU A 80 5.70 -8.73 -3.33
CA LEU A 80 4.85 -9.90 -3.13
C LEU A 80 5.67 -11.12 -2.66
N ASP A 81 6.97 -11.16 -2.97
CA ASP A 81 7.92 -12.19 -2.53
C ASP A 81 9.02 -11.62 -1.60
N CYS A 82 8.77 -10.51 -0.91
CA CYS A 82 9.70 -10.02 0.12
C CYS A 82 9.84 -11.05 1.24
N SER A 83 11.09 -11.35 1.60
CA SER A 83 11.41 -12.09 2.83
C SER A 83 10.94 -11.32 4.07
N ASP A 84 10.75 -12.02 5.19
CA ASP A 84 10.30 -11.39 6.43
C ASP A 84 11.27 -10.28 6.88
N LYS A 85 12.58 -10.49 6.73
CA LYS A 85 13.58 -9.45 7.01
C LYS A 85 13.42 -8.19 6.15
N GLU A 86 13.05 -8.35 4.88
CA GLU A 86 12.84 -7.21 3.99
C GLU A 86 11.54 -6.48 4.33
N ARG A 87 10.49 -7.25 4.63
CA ARG A 87 9.22 -6.72 5.12
C ARG A 87 9.41 -5.92 6.40
N ASP A 88 10.14 -6.46 7.36
CA ASP A 88 10.44 -5.80 8.63
C ASP A 88 11.17 -4.47 8.40
N ARG A 89 12.15 -4.45 7.49
CA ARG A 89 12.88 -3.22 7.14
C ARG A 89 12.00 -2.18 6.45
N ILE A 90 11.09 -2.59 5.57
CA ILE A 90 10.11 -1.69 4.94
C ILE A 90 9.17 -1.11 6.01
N LEU A 91 8.69 -1.96 6.92
CA LEU A 91 7.82 -1.55 8.02
C LEU A 91 8.53 -0.58 8.98
N GLU A 92 9.80 -0.83 9.29
CA GLU A 92 10.64 0.05 10.10
C GLU A 92 10.76 1.44 9.46
N ASN A 93 11.08 1.51 8.16
CA ASN A 93 11.16 2.77 7.43
C ASN A 93 9.80 3.49 7.36
N VAL A 94 8.70 2.77 7.13
CA VAL A 94 7.35 3.34 7.13
C VAL A 94 6.97 3.84 8.53
N GLN A 95 7.32 3.11 9.58
CA GLN A 95 7.03 3.51 10.96
C GLN A 95 7.84 4.75 11.34
N ALA A 96 9.14 4.78 11.03
CA ALA A 96 9.98 5.95 11.19
C ALA A 96 9.41 7.16 10.42
N LEU A 97 8.87 6.94 9.21
CA LEU A 97 8.20 7.97 8.42
C LEU A 97 6.97 8.57 9.14
N LEU A 98 6.21 7.74 9.86
CA LEU A 98 4.99 8.15 10.56
C LEU A 98 5.27 8.76 11.94
N ASP A 99 6.31 8.30 12.65
CA ASP A 99 6.67 8.79 13.99
C ASP A 99 7.32 10.18 13.96
N MET A 100 7.92 10.55 12.83
CA MET A 100 8.55 11.87 12.65
C MET A 100 7.62 13.07 12.86
N ASP A 101 6.31 12.89 12.75
CA ASP A 101 5.33 13.97 12.87
C ASP A 101 4.80 14.19 14.31
N ILE A 102 5.18 13.32 15.27
CA ILE A 102 4.63 13.34 16.63
C ILE A 102 5.46 14.20 17.60
N ASP A 103 6.77 14.36 17.39
CA ASP A 103 7.69 14.91 18.41
C ASP A 103 7.99 16.42 18.33
N THR A 104 7.37 17.19 17.43
CA THR A 104 7.59 18.65 17.35
C THR A 104 6.51 19.45 18.08
N ASP A 105 6.51 19.39 19.41
CA ASP A 105 5.68 20.26 20.27
C ASP A 105 6.51 21.30 21.06
N ASP A 106 7.83 21.40 20.85
CA ASP A 106 8.71 22.27 21.67
C ASP A 106 9.32 23.44 20.85
N ASP A 107 8.54 24.52 20.79
CA ASP A 107 8.94 25.95 20.84
C ASP A 107 10.06 26.52 19.95
N SER A 108 10.50 25.85 18.86
CA SER A 108 11.54 26.41 17.98
C SER A 108 11.15 26.47 16.50
N ASN A 109 11.28 27.70 15.99
CA ASN A 109 11.15 28.26 14.65
C ASN A 109 11.90 27.50 13.52
N THR A 110 11.75 26.18 13.42
CA THR A 110 12.51 25.33 12.49
C THR A 110 11.58 24.70 11.46
N ASN A 111 11.55 25.35 10.31
CA ASN A 111 10.56 25.26 9.23
C ASN A 111 10.75 24.05 8.29
N ASN A 112 11.20 22.90 8.79
CA ASN A 112 11.88 21.91 7.93
C ASN A 112 11.17 20.57 7.68
N ASN A 113 9.92 20.37 8.10
CA ASN A 113 9.21 19.13 7.74
C ASN A 113 7.74 19.37 7.34
N SER A 114 7.53 20.20 6.31
CA SER A 114 6.20 20.66 5.86
C SER A 114 5.51 19.76 4.81
N ASN A 115 6.04 18.58 4.52
CA ASN A 115 5.66 17.85 3.30
C ASN A 115 4.74 16.65 3.52
N ASN A 116 4.56 16.18 4.77
CA ASN A 116 3.49 15.23 5.03
C ASN A 116 2.15 15.97 5.10
N LEU A 117 1.29 15.68 4.14
CA LEU A 117 0.01 16.36 3.99
C LEU A 117 -1.09 15.71 4.81
N VAL A 118 -0.86 14.52 5.38
CA VAL A 118 -1.94 13.67 5.92
C VAL A 118 -1.67 13.10 7.31
N ALA A 119 -0.43 13.05 7.83
CA ALA A 119 -0.22 12.47 9.17
C ALA A 119 -1.05 13.15 10.25
N GLY A 120 -2.13 12.47 10.62
CA GLY A 120 -2.13 11.76 11.89
C GLY A 120 -2.10 12.66 13.11
N GLY A 121 -2.65 13.86 13.04
CA GLY A 121 -3.17 14.58 14.20
C GLY A 121 -2.14 15.22 15.12
N ASN A 122 -1.17 15.96 14.58
CA ASN A 122 -0.75 17.14 15.31
C ASN A 122 -1.71 18.30 14.98
N ALA A 123 -2.79 18.39 15.76
CA ALA A 123 -3.74 19.51 15.72
C ALA A 123 -3.07 20.85 16.09
N ASN A 124 -1.80 20.84 16.50
CA ASN A 124 -1.06 22.02 16.94
C ASN A 124 -0.47 22.79 15.74
N ASN A 125 -0.22 22.11 14.61
CA ASN A 125 -0.02 22.78 13.33
C ASN A 125 -1.39 22.97 12.68
N ASN A 126 -1.93 24.19 12.86
CA ASN A 126 -3.27 24.70 12.55
C ASN A 126 -3.80 24.53 11.10
N ARG A 127 -3.37 23.51 10.37
CA ARG A 127 -3.69 23.25 8.96
C ARG A 127 -4.34 21.88 8.85
N ILE A 128 -5.59 21.80 9.29
CA ILE A 128 -6.49 20.71 8.87
C ILE A 128 -6.66 20.87 7.37
N TRP A 129 -5.98 20.03 6.59
CA TRP A 129 -6.15 20.03 5.15
C TRP A 129 -7.57 19.60 4.84
N SER A 130 -8.30 20.44 4.14
CA SER A 130 -9.63 20.04 3.67
C SER A 130 -9.47 18.92 2.65
N ALA A 131 -10.47 18.04 2.55
CA ALA A 131 -10.49 17.01 1.53
C ALA A 131 -10.31 17.59 0.09
N LYS A 132 -10.77 18.82 -0.11
CA LYS A 132 -10.58 19.59 -1.34
C LYS A 132 -9.12 19.96 -1.60
N ASP A 133 -8.36 20.33 -0.57
CA ASP A 133 -6.95 20.66 -0.71
C ASP A 133 -6.13 19.38 -0.96
N LEU A 134 -6.41 18.32 -0.21
CA LEU A 134 -5.76 17.00 -0.37
C LEU A 134 -6.01 16.38 -1.74
N THR A 135 -7.18 16.65 -2.34
CA THR A 135 -7.50 16.19 -3.69
C THR A 135 -6.41 16.59 -4.69
N GLN A 136 -5.90 17.82 -4.64
CA GLN A 136 -4.86 18.25 -5.61
C GLN A 136 -3.56 17.47 -5.48
N HIS A 137 -3.28 16.93 -4.28
CA HIS A 137 -2.07 16.19 -4.00
C HIS A 137 -2.18 14.71 -4.36
N ILE A 138 -3.37 14.11 -4.20
CA ILE A 138 -3.59 12.69 -4.52
C ILE A 138 -3.76 12.43 -6.02
N LEU A 139 -4.21 13.44 -6.79
CA LEU A 139 -4.34 13.34 -8.24
C LEU A 139 -2.99 13.05 -8.91
N GLY A 140 -3.00 12.16 -9.90
CA GLY A 140 -1.82 11.79 -10.67
C GLY A 140 -1.72 10.29 -10.93
N THR A 141 -0.54 9.91 -11.41
CA THR A 141 -0.19 8.54 -11.73
C THR A 141 0.78 8.00 -10.69
N TRP A 142 0.43 6.87 -10.10
CA TRP A 142 1.10 6.27 -8.95
C TRP A 142 1.46 4.83 -9.26
N ASP A 143 2.75 4.52 -9.21
CA ASP A 143 3.24 3.16 -9.38
C ASP A 143 3.30 2.48 -8.03
N LEU A 144 2.65 1.32 -7.89
CA LEU A 144 2.79 0.51 -6.68
C LEU A 144 4.25 0.05 -6.60
N LYS A 145 4.88 0.25 -5.45
CA LYS A 145 6.26 -0.17 -5.17
C LYS A 145 6.34 -1.27 -4.14
N TYR A 146 5.36 -1.36 -3.24
CA TYR A 146 5.27 -2.41 -2.25
C TYR A 146 3.84 -2.68 -1.78
N THR A 147 3.50 -3.94 -1.55
CA THR A 147 2.34 -4.34 -0.76
C THR A 147 2.57 -5.65 -0.01
N ASN A 148 2.06 -5.73 1.22
CA ASN A 148 1.92 -6.98 1.98
C ASN A 148 0.46 -7.48 2.04
N SER A 149 -0.42 -6.98 1.16
CA SER A 149 -1.81 -7.42 1.08
C SER A 149 -1.90 -8.91 0.81
N ARG A 150 -2.39 -9.68 1.80
CA ARG A 150 -2.54 -11.14 1.69
C ARG A 150 -3.36 -11.54 0.45
N THR A 151 -4.42 -10.80 0.13
CA THR A 151 -5.24 -11.05 -1.05
C THR A 151 -4.43 -10.90 -2.34
N MET A 152 -3.65 -9.83 -2.48
CA MET A 152 -2.81 -9.62 -3.67
C MET A 152 -1.65 -10.62 -3.74
N ILE A 153 -1.07 -11.01 -2.60
CA ILE A 153 -0.04 -12.06 -2.53
C ILE A 153 -0.60 -13.39 -3.03
N ILE A 154 -1.77 -13.81 -2.53
CA ILE A 154 -2.43 -15.04 -2.96
C ILE A 154 -2.74 -14.98 -4.45
N ASN A 155 -3.32 -13.86 -4.90
CA ASN A 155 -3.74 -13.66 -6.28
C ASN A 155 -2.60 -13.37 -7.25
N LYS A 156 -1.38 -13.12 -6.72
CA LYS A 156 -0.21 -12.57 -7.43
C LYS A 156 -0.50 -11.28 -8.20
N SER A 157 -1.59 -10.59 -7.84
CA SER A 157 -2.21 -9.57 -8.68
C SER A 157 -3.41 -8.92 -7.97
N LEU A 158 -3.76 -7.69 -8.38
CA LEU A 158 -4.99 -7.04 -7.94
C LEU A 158 -6.23 -7.65 -8.61
N SER A 159 -6.19 -7.82 -9.93
CA SER A 159 -7.33 -8.34 -10.71
C SER A 159 -7.67 -9.80 -10.42
N GLY A 160 -6.72 -10.57 -9.89
CA GLY A 160 -6.82 -12.04 -9.79
C GLY A 160 -6.21 -12.77 -10.98
N LEU A 161 -5.80 -12.06 -12.05
CA LEU A 161 -5.19 -12.69 -13.22
C LEU A 161 -3.81 -13.28 -12.97
N GLY A 162 -3.10 -12.81 -11.96
CA GLY A 162 -1.75 -13.31 -11.68
C GLY A 162 -1.70 -14.81 -11.36
N ARG A 163 -2.80 -15.42 -10.90
CA ARG A 163 -2.92 -16.89 -10.76
C ARG A 163 -3.41 -17.61 -12.02
N SER A 164 -4.17 -16.92 -12.86
CA SER A 164 -4.86 -17.52 -14.00
C SER A 164 -4.08 -17.40 -15.31
N THR A 165 -3.16 -16.45 -15.38
CA THR A 165 -2.15 -16.39 -16.42
C THR A 165 -1.16 -17.52 -16.18
N SER A 166 -0.56 -18.06 -17.25
CA SER A 166 0.36 -19.19 -17.16
C SER A 166 1.45 -18.92 -16.12
N ASP A 167 2.06 -19.96 -15.54
CA ASP A 167 3.23 -19.79 -14.65
C ASP A 167 4.39 -19.01 -15.30
N LEU A 168 4.31 -18.77 -16.62
CA LEU A 168 5.26 -18.00 -17.43
C LEU A 168 4.91 -16.51 -17.52
N ALA A 169 3.71 -16.10 -17.11
CA ALA A 169 3.31 -14.71 -17.11
C ALA A 169 3.86 -14.02 -15.86
N PHE A 170 4.82 -13.12 -16.06
CA PHE A 170 5.38 -12.31 -15.00
C PHE A 170 4.65 -10.98 -14.92
N ASN A 171 4.32 -10.58 -13.70
CA ASN A 171 3.72 -9.29 -13.44
C ASN A 171 4.78 -8.19 -13.67
N LEU A 172 4.40 -7.12 -14.37
CA LEU A 172 5.29 -6.03 -14.79
C LEU A 172 5.10 -4.76 -13.95
N GLY A 173 3.88 -4.50 -13.47
CA GLY A 173 3.53 -3.21 -12.89
C GLY A 173 2.05 -3.09 -12.56
N LEU A 174 1.75 -2.40 -11.46
CA LEU A 174 0.42 -1.95 -11.09
C LEU A 174 0.52 -0.45 -10.92
N GLN A 175 -0.20 0.24 -11.79
CA GLN A 175 -0.29 1.68 -11.78
C GLN A 175 -1.70 2.09 -11.36
N MET A 176 -1.80 3.04 -10.47
CA MET A 176 -3.04 3.69 -10.07
C MET A 176 -3.06 5.10 -10.64
N ILE A 177 -4.12 5.43 -11.38
CA ILE A 177 -4.35 6.74 -11.97
C ILE A 177 -5.55 7.35 -11.28
N LEU A 178 -5.34 8.44 -10.55
CA LEU A 178 -6.39 9.20 -9.90
C LEU A 178 -6.58 10.51 -10.66
N SER A 179 -7.77 10.69 -11.21
CA SER A 179 -8.15 11.86 -12.01
C SER A 179 -9.48 12.46 -11.51
N GLY A 180 -9.82 13.66 -11.99
CA GLY A 180 -11.10 14.30 -11.70
C GLY A 180 -11.02 15.45 -10.70
N THR A 181 -12.08 15.61 -9.92
CA THR A 181 -12.23 16.68 -8.93
C THR A 181 -12.66 16.11 -7.58
N TYR A 182 -12.66 16.95 -6.54
CA TYR A 182 -13.12 16.55 -5.21
C TYR A 182 -14.54 15.95 -5.20
N TYR A 183 -15.41 16.36 -6.13
CA TYR A 183 -16.80 15.90 -6.20
C TYR A 183 -17.03 14.73 -7.16
N ALA A 184 -16.07 14.46 -8.05
CA ALA A 184 -16.20 13.49 -9.12
C ALA A 184 -14.79 13.00 -9.47
N GLY A 185 -14.34 11.99 -8.72
CA GLY A 185 -13.05 11.34 -8.91
C GLY A 185 -13.19 10.10 -9.77
N ARG A 186 -12.24 9.86 -10.66
CA ARG A 186 -12.13 8.62 -11.45
C ARG A 186 -10.81 7.93 -11.16
N ALA A 187 -10.89 6.66 -10.79
CA ALA A 187 -9.76 5.80 -10.48
C ALA A 187 -9.61 4.74 -11.57
N GLU A 188 -8.39 4.56 -12.05
CA GLU A 188 -8.02 3.49 -12.97
C GLU A 188 -6.80 2.75 -12.43
N PHE A 189 -6.90 1.43 -12.31
CA PHE A 189 -5.80 0.57 -11.93
C PHE A 189 -5.39 -0.25 -13.14
N LEU A 190 -4.17 -0.03 -13.61
CA LEU A 190 -3.59 -0.70 -14.77
C LEU A 190 -2.59 -1.74 -14.27
N GLU A 191 -2.94 -3.01 -14.42
CA GLU A 191 -2.08 -4.13 -14.11
C GLU A 191 -1.53 -4.73 -15.41
N SER A 192 -0.21 -4.79 -15.53
CA SER A 192 0.47 -5.28 -16.74
C SER A 192 1.17 -6.60 -16.47
N PHE A 193 1.03 -7.56 -17.39
CA PHE A 193 1.69 -8.86 -17.36
C PHE A 193 2.44 -9.08 -18.67
N GLY A 194 3.65 -9.61 -18.58
CA GLY A 194 4.44 -10.04 -19.74
C GLY A 194 4.48 -11.56 -19.82
N THR A 195 4.37 -12.13 -21.01
CA THR A 195 4.80 -13.51 -21.28
C THR A 195 5.92 -13.46 -22.30
N THR A 196 7.01 -14.18 -22.03
CA THR A 196 7.97 -14.52 -23.08
C THR A 196 7.25 -15.47 -24.01
N GLY A 197 7.06 -15.08 -25.27
CA GLY A 197 6.57 -16.02 -26.28
C GLY A 197 7.53 -17.20 -26.32
N SER A 198 7.04 -18.40 -26.00
CA SER A 198 7.73 -19.59 -26.46
C SER A 198 7.55 -19.58 -27.97
N ASP A 199 8.64 -19.37 -28.70
CA ASP A 199 8.71 -19.76 -30.10
C ASP A 199 8.65 -21.30 -30.13
N ASP A 200 7.49 -21.88 -29.78
CA ASP A 200 7.16 -23.28 -30.05
C ASP A 200 6.87 -23.41 -31.55
N ASN A 201 7.79 -22.91 -32.39
CA ASN A 201 7.97 -23.43 -33.72
C ASN A 201 8.71 -24.76 -33.55
N ASP A 202 7.93 -25.79 -33.28
CA ASP A 202 8.23 -27.21 -33.54
C ASP A 202 8.33 -27.43 -35.06
N SER A 203 9.09 -26.58 -35.75
CA SER A 203 9.51 -26.77 -37.13
C SER A 203 10.87 -27.45 -37.07
N ASP A 204 10.80 -28.77 -37.13
CA ASP A 204 11.87 -29.71 -37.47
C ASP A 204 12.42 -29.36 -38.87
N ASP A 205 13.09 -28.21 -39.00
CA ASP A 205 13.76 -27.79 -40.22
C ASP A 205 15.19 -27.35 -39.90
N THR A 206 16.08 -28.24 -40.28
CA THR A 206 17.54 -28.20 -40.23
C THR A 206 18.14 -26.97 -40.89
N ASP A 207 19.26 -26.50 -40.31
CA ASP A 207 20.26 -25.60 -40.90
C ASP A 207 19.81 -24.17 -41.25
N SER A 208 19.74 -23.31 -40.23
CA SER A 208 19.85 -21.86 -40.44
C SER A 208 20.61 -21.20 -39.30
N ASP A 209 21.93 -21.06 -39.48
CA ASP A 209 22.77 -20.09 -38.78
C ASP A 209 22.22 -18.67 -39.02
N ASN A 210 21.29 -18.21 -38.19
CA ASN A 210 20.83 -16.82 -38.27
C ASN A 210 20.62 -16.20 -36.88
N ALA A 211 21.21 -15.02 -36.75
CA ALA A 211 21.43 -14.30 -35.52
C ALA A 211 20.15 -13.60 -35.00
N GLY A 212 19.92 -13.69 -33.69
CA GLY A 212 19.30 -12.62 -32.91
C GLY A 212 17.80 -12.39 -33.07
N THR A 213 16.98 -13.43 -33.11
CA THR A 213 15.52 -13.27 -33.05
C THR A 213 15.13 -12.81 -31.64
N SER A 214 14.75 -11.54 -31.50
CA SER A 214 14.23 -10.96 -30.26
C SER A 214 12.89 -11.61 -29.93
N SER A 215 12.83 -12.45 -28.90
CA SER A 215 11.58 -13.04 -28.41
C SER A 215 10.55 -11.94 -28.13
N ALA A 216 9.44 -11.95 -28.88
CA ALA A 216 8.40 -10.95 -28.71
C ALA A 216 7.71 -11.18 -27.35
N VAL A 217 7.82 -10.19 -26.45
CA VAL A 217 7.06 -10.21 -25.19
C VAL A 217 5.61 -9.85 -25.51
N THR A 218 4.69 -10.80 -25.31
CA THR A 218 3.26 -10.50 -25.41
C THR A 218 2.80 -9.91 -24.09
N MET A 219 2.21 -8.71 -24.13
CA MET A 219 1.67 -8.06 -22.94
C MET A 219 0.17 -8.30 -22.79
N ILE A 220 -0.24 -8.70 -21.60
CA ILE A 220 -1.64 -8.79 -21.18
C ILE A 220 -1.85 -7.70 -20.13
N GLN A 221 -2.93 -6.92 -20.28
CA GLN A 221 -3.28 -5.86 -19.34
C GLN A 221 -4.64 -6.15 -18.71
N ALA A 222 -4.75 -5.90 -17.41
CA ALA A 222 -6.03 -5.77 -16.72
C ALA A 222 -6.24 -4.31 -16.33
N THR A 223 -7.45 -3.81 -16.55
CA THR A 223 -7.84 -2.44 -16.21
C THR A 223 -9.04 -2.50 -15.29
N VAL A 224 -8.87 -2.02 -14.05
CA VAL A 224 -9.98 -1.84 -13.10
C VAL A 224 -10.34 -0.36 -13.09
N THR A 225 -11.60 -0.02 -13.33
CA THR A 225 -12.08 1.37 -13.29
C THR A 225 -13.12 1.54 -12.21
N GLY A 226 -13.18 2.74 -11.63
CA GLY A 226 -14.21 3.11 -10.68
C GLY A 226 -14.22 4.60 -10.39
N GLU A 227 -15.11 5.00 -9.51
CA GLU A 227 -15.11 6.33 -8.92
C GLU A 227 -14.28 6.32 -7.63
N TRP A 228 -13.65 7.45 -7.29
CA TRP A 228 -12.99 7.60 -5.99
C TRP A 228 -13.50 8.82 -5.25
N ILE A 229 -13.55 8.70 -3.92
CA ILE A 229 -14.00 9.74 -3.00
C ILE A 229 -13.01 9.79 -1.84
N LEU A 230 -12.55 11.01 -1.51
CA LEU A 230 -11.71 11.25 -0.34
C LEU A 230 -12.57 11.66 0.84
N GLU A 231 -12.59 10.83 1.88
CA GLU A 231 -13.31 11.07 3.13
C GLU A 231 -12.33 11.62 4.17
N THR A 232 -12.68 12.74 4.82
CA THR A 232 -11.87 13.31 5.90
C THR A 232 -12.71 13.43 7.17
N GLY A 233 -12.21 12.91 8.29
CA GLY A 233 -12.79 13.16 9.61
C GLY A 233 -14.05 12.35 9.96
N THR A 234 -14.57 11.54 9.04
CA THR A 234 -15.67 10.60 9.29
C THR A 234 -15.20 9.28 9.92
N ARG A 235 -13.93 8.94 9.72
CA ARG A 235 -13.31 7.69 10.16
C ARG A 235 -12.19 7.96 11.15
N VAL A 236 -11.96 6.98 12.01
CA VAL A 236 -10.91 7.03 13.03
C VAL A 236 -9.87 5.96 12.68
N ASP A 237 -8.60 6.35 12.59
CA ASP A 237 -7.50 5.40 12.41
C ASP A 237 -7.42 4.48 13.63
N TYR A 238 -7.40 3.17 13.38
CA TYR A 238 -7.53 2.18 14.44
C TYR A 238 -6.32 2.12 15.38
N LYS A 239 -5.13 2.57 14.94
CA LYS A 239 -3.92 2.54 15.77
C LYS A 239 -3.87 3.74 16.69
N THR A 240 -4.16 4.92 16.15
CA THR A 240 -3.99 6.20 16.83
C THR A 240 -5.26 6.69 17.52
N GLY A 241 -6.44 6.17 17.14
CA GLY A 241 -7.71 6.68 17.61
C GLY A 241 -8.05 8.08 17.11
N ARG A 242 -7.31 8.59 16.11
CA ARG A 242 -7.45 9.96 15.57
C ARG A 242 -8.29 9.97 14.29
N PRO A 243 -8.99 11.08 13.98
CA PRO A 243 -9.64 11.25 12.69
C PRO A 243 -8.66 11.00 11.55
N SER A 244 -9.09 10.22 10.56
CA SER A 244 -8.27 9.76 9.43
C SER A 244 -8.79 10.32 8.11
N VAL A 245 -7.91 10.28 7.12
CA VAL A 245 -8.24 10.53 5.72
C VAL A 245 -8.32 9.17 5.04
N SER A 246 -9.44 8.86 4.40
CA SER A 246 -9.63 7.59 3.70
C SER A 246 -9.95 7.83 2.24
N LEU A 247 -9.33 7.04 1.36
CA LEU A 247 -9.65 6.97 -0.05
C LEU A 247 -10.60 5.79 -0.25
N ARG A 248 -11.85 6.10 -0.64
CA ARG A 248 -12.85 5.11 -1.03
C ARG A 248 -12.86 4.98 -2.55
N VAL A 249 -12.86 3.75 -3.05
CA VAL A 249 -12.93 3.44 -4.47
C VAL A 249 -14.17 2.57 -4.72
N GLU A 250 -15.10 3.09 -5.49
CA GLU A 250 -16.31 2.42 -5.95
C GLU A 250 -16.02 1.81 -7.32
N VAL A 251 -15.61 0.54 -7.31
CA VAL A 251 -15.23 -0.18 -8.53
C VAL A 251 -16.46 -0.39 -9.41
N GLU A 252 -16.36 -0.02 -10.68
CA GLU A 252 -17.44 -0.19 -11.66
C GLU A 252 -17.19 -1.38 -12.59
N THR A 253 -16.00 -1.41 -13.21
CA THR A 253 -15.69 -2.37 -14.27
C THR A 253 -14.29 -2.94 -14.12
N ILE A 254 -14.13 -4.16 -14.62
CA ILE A 254 -12.84 -4.79 -14.83
C ILE A 254 -12.76 -5.28 -16.27
N ALA A 255 -11.68 -4.93 -16.96
CA ALA A 255 -11.45 -5.27 -18.35
C ALA A 255 -10.11 -5.98 -18.56
N TYR A 256 -10.08 -6.93 -19.50
CA TYR A 256 -8.90 -7.74 -19.78
C TYR A 256 -8.45 -7.68 -21.25
N GLY A 257 -7.13 -7.67 -21.46
CA GLY A 257 -6.44 -7.73 -22.74
C GLY A 257 -6.30 -6.39 -23.45
N SER A 258 -5.50 -6.36 -24.52
CA SER A 258 -5.10 -5.16 -25.28
C SER A 258 -6.25 -4.35 -25.90
N ALA A 259 -7.47 -4.89 -25.93
CA ALA A 259 -8.66 -4.19 -26.45
C ALA A 259 -9.84 -4.24 -25.48
N ASN A 260 -9.62 -4.48 -24.18
CA ASN A 260 -10.68 -4.61 -23.17
C ASN A 260 -11.78 -5.58 -23.60
N THR A 261 -11.37 -6.66 -24.29
CA THR A 261 -12.26 -7.57 -25.03
C THR A 261 -13.30 -8.28 -24.17
N LYS A 262 -13.05 -8.36 -22.86
CA LYS A 262 -14.00 -8.83 -21.86
C LYS A 262 -14.04 -7.79 -20.75
N SER A 263 -15.16 -7.08 -20.65
CA SER A 263 -15.48 -6.21 -19.52
C SER A 263 -16.61 -6.85 -18.73
N SER A 264 -16.44 -6.94 -17.41
CA SER A 264 -17.52 -7.34 -16.50
C SER A 264 -18.02 -6.11 -15.77
N SER A 265 -19.28 -5.75 -15.96
CA SER A 265 -20.03 -4.91 -15.02
C SER A 265 -20.25 -5.70 -13.72
N GLY A 266 -20.25 -5.04 -12.57
CA GLY A 266 -20.39 -5.71 -11.26
C GLY A 266 -19.06 -6.17 -10.66
N ALA A 267 -17.96 -5.49 -11.02
CA ALA A 267 -16.64 -5.76 -10.45
C ALA A 267 -16.58 -5.38 -8.96
N ASP A 268 -17.53 -4.58 -8.45
CA ASP A 268 -17.73 -4.29 -7.04
C ASP A 268 -17.96 -5.55 -6.18
N GLN A 269 -18.46 -6.64 -6.75
CA GLN A 269 -18.68 -7.90 -6.05
C GLN A 269 -17.43 -8.80 -5.99
N TRP A 270 -16.34 -8.42 -6.63
CA TRP A 270 -15.14 -9.26 -6.69
C TRP A 270 -14.31 -9.10 -5.42
N ASP A 271 -14.10 -10.22 -4.72
CA ASP A 271 -13.32 -10.26 -3.48
C ASP A 271 -11.84 -9.91 -3.71
N SER A 272 -11.30 -10.22 -4.88
CA SER A 272 -9.91 -9.87 -5.26
C SER A 272 -9.65 -8.37 -5.23
N LEU A 273 -10.68 -7.55 -5.48
CA LEU A 273 -10.62 -6.09 -5.51
C LEU A 273 -10.91 -5.45 -4.15
N SER A 274 -11.30 -6.23 -3.14
CA SER A 274 -11.51 -5.76 -1.77
C SER A 274 -10.36 -4.88 -1.21
N PRO A 275 -9.07 -5.19 -1.46
CA PRO A 275 -7.96 -4.43 -0.88
C PRO A 275 -7.91 -2.94 -1.27
N ILE A 276 -8.53 -2.54 -2.39
CA ILE A 276 -8.50 -1.15 -2.88
C ILE A 276 -9.80 -0.38 -2.62
N LYS A 277 -10.89 -1.05 -2.21
CA LYS A 277 -12.23 -0.40 -2.08
C LYS A 277 -12.25 0.69 -1.02
N LEU A 278 -11.46 0.51 0.03
CA LEU A 278 -11.35 1.48 1.10
C LEU A 278 -9.98 1.35 1.76
N VAL A 279 -9.23 2.44 1.70
CA VAL A 279 -7.88 2.51 2.27
C VAL A 279 -7.70 3.81 3.04
N ASP A 280 -6.99 3.74 4.16
CA ASP A 280 -6.61 4.92 4.94
C ASP A 280 -5.30 5.47 4.38
N VAL A 281 -5.26 6.79 4.15
CA VAL A 281 -4.06 7.49 3.72
C VAL A 281 -3.24 7.77 4.97
N LEU A 282 -2.11 7.08 5.14
CA LEU A 282 -1.23 7.25 6.30
C LEU A 282 -0.23 8.38 6.09
N TYR A 283 0.27 8.47 4.85
CA TYR A 283 1.28 9.43 4.44
C TYR A 283 1.01 9.84 3.01
N LEU A 284 1.10 11.14 2.73
CA LEU A 284 1.00 11.68 1.38
C LEU A 284 1.97 12.85 1.23
N ASP A 285 2.87 12.73 0.26
CA ASP A 285 3.74 13.80 -0.22
C ASP A 285 3.62 13.87 -1.76
N ARG A 286 4.41 14.72 -2.41
CA ARG A 286 4.43 14.96 -3.84
C ARG A 286 4.72 13.71 -4.66
N ASP A 287 5.55 12.81 -4.16
CA ASP A 287 6.17 11.67 -4.86
C ASP A 287 5.97 10.33 -4.14
N LEU A 288 5.47 10.32 -2.90
CA LEU A 288 5.25 9.11 -2.11
C LEU A 288 3.86 9.14 -1.47
N MET A 289 3.18 8.00 -1.54
CA MET A 289 1.89 7.79 -0.88
C MET A 289 1.89 6.43 -0.19
N VAL A 290 1.55 6.42 1.10
CA VAL A 290 1.41 5.19 1.89
C VAL A 290 -0.04 5.04 2.29
N LEU A 291 -0.65 3.95 1.84
CA LEU A 291 -2.03 3.61 2.11
C LEU A 291 -2.09 2.36 2.99
N ARG A 292 -3.16 2.23 3.76
CA ARG A 292 -3.46 1.06 4.60
C ARG A 292 -4.82 0.49 4.24
N GLY A 293 -4.91 -0.82 4.10
CA GLY A 293 -6.19 -1.50 3.86
C GLY A 293 -7.13 -1.33 5.06
N TYR A 294 -8.39 -1.00 4.80
CA TYR A 294 -9.40 -0.93 5.86
C TYR A 294 -9.87 -2.33 6.30
N ALA A 295 -10.17 -3.20 5.32
CA ALA A 295 -10.62 -4.58 5.59
C ALA A 295 -9.51 -5.44 6.22
N ASN A 296 -8.25 -5.19 5.84
CA ASN A 296 -7.09 -5.79 6.47
C ASN A 296 -6.15 -4.66 6.94
N LYS A 297 -6.22 -4.39 8.24
CA LYS A 297 -5.47 -3.36 8.95
C LYS A 297 -3.95 -3.52 8.90
N GLU A 298 -3.45 -4.70 8.53
CA GLU A 298 -2.02 -4.97 8.36
C GLU A 298 -1.57 -4.76 6.91
N ALA A 299 -2.51 -4.68 5.96
CA ALA A 299 -2.20 -4.46 4.56
C ALA A 299 -1.74 -3.01 4.35
N LEU A 300 -0.57 -2.85 3.79
CA LEU A 300 0.04 -1.60 3.38
C LEU A 300 0.23 -1.60 1.87
N PHE A 301 0.15 -0.40 1.31
CA PHE A 301 0.45 -0.13 -0.08
C PHE A 301 1.34 1.10 -0.15
N VAL A 302 2.52 0.96 -0.71
CA VAL A 302 3.45 2.07 -0.90
C VAL A 302 3.52 2.37 -2.38
N TYR A 303 3.08 3.56 -2.75
CA TYR A 303 3.07 4.05 -4.10
C TYR A 303 4.08 5.18 -4.27
N THR A 304 4.77 5.21 -5.40
CA THR A 304 5.56 6.38 -5.81
C THR A 304 4.97 7.00 -7.05
N ARG A 305 5.11 8.31 -7.20
CA ARG A 305 4.60 9.03 -8.37
C ARG A 305 5.48 8.80 -9.60
N GLN A 306 4.85 8.71 -10.77
CA GLN A 306 5.52 8.67 -12.08
C GLN A 306 5.89 10.07 -12.58
#